data_AF-A0A0N4WDV0-F1
#
_entry.id   AF-A0A0N4WDV0-F1
#
_cell.length_a   1.000
_cell.length_b   1.000
_cell.length_c   1.000
_cell.angle_alpha   90.00
_cell.angle_beta   90.00
_cell.angle_gamma   90.00
#
_symmetry.space_group_name_H-M   'P 1'
#
loop_
_entity.id
_entity.type
_entity.pdbx_description
1 polymer ?
#
loop_
_entity_poly.entity_id
_entity_poly.type
_entity_poly.pdbx_seq_one_letter_code
_entity_poly.pdbx_strand_id
1 'polypeptide(L)'
;MNLLIVALLVAYATATSPEDVKKNAVAALEHAPLGTTPEKDHIGRDFYKHYFTKHPEVRKYFKGAESITSDEVDKSDRFKKQGTRLLTAVHVLANTYDNDAVFRAFVRDLIHRHSDKGIDPKEWKEIWSSIESFLETRGTSLTAEQKAALEAIANKFNEEAQKDLAAHGHPHKNAVTALEHAPLGTTPEKDHIGRDFYKHYFSKHPEVRKYFKGAESITSDEVDKSDRFKKQGTRLLTAVHVLANTYDNDAVFRAFVRDLIHRHSDKGIDPKEWKEIWTSIESFLETRGTSLTAEQKAALEAIANKFNEEAQKDLAAHGHPHV
;
A
#
# COMPACT_ATOMS: atom_id res chain seq x y z
N MET A 1 64.80 -7.91 -13.67
CA MET A 1 63.51 -8.43 -14.18
C MET A 1 62.92 -9.29 -13.07
N ASN A 2 62.26 -8.63 -12.11
CA ASN A 2 60.80 -8.49 -12.03
C ASN A 2 60.15 -9.82 -11.65
N LEU A 3 59.26 -9.96 -10.67
CA LEU A 3 58.72 -9.08 -9.62
C LEU A 3 57.97 -10.09 -8.73
N LEU A 4 58.16 -10.02 -7.41
CA LEU A 4 57.04 -10.03 -6.46
C LEU A 4 55.86 -11.00 -6.76
N ILE A 5 55.91 -12.22 -6.22
CA ILE A 5 54.69 -12.99 -5.91
C ILE A 5 54.11 -12.35 -4.64
N VAL A 6 53.33 -11.30 -4.85
CA VAL A 6 52.50 -10.65 -3.84
C VAL A 6 51.44 -11.64 -3.40
N ALA A 7 51.38 -11.88 -2.10
CA ALA A 7 50.27 -12.53 -1.43
C ALA A 7 48.96 -11.83 -1.82
N LEU A 8 48.15 -12.51 -2.64
CA LEU A 8 46.73 -12.21 -2.78
C LEU A 8 46.05 -12.63 -1.48
N LEU A 9 46.12 -11.74 -0.48
CA LEU A 9 45.09 -11.63 0.55
C LEU A 9 43.82 -11.17 -0.16
N VAL A 10 43.09 -12.12 -0.74
CA VAL A 10 41.67 -11.95 -1.01
C VAL A 10 41.03 -11.78 0.35
N ALA A 11 40.78 -10.53 0.75
CA ALA A 11 39.85 -10.22 1.81
C ALA A 11 38.50 -10.76 1.37
N TYR A 12 38.23 -12.02 1.69
CA TYR A 12 36.88 -12.48 1.90
C TYR A 12 36.34 -11.60 3.02
N ALA A 13 35.58 -10.56 2.66
CA ALA A 13 34.61 -10.01 3.57
C ALA A 13 33.73 -11.20 3.94
N THR A 14 34.05 -11.83 5.08
CA THR A 14 33.23 -12.89 5.64
C THR A 14 31.85 -12.31 5.76
N ALA A 15 30.89 -12.80 4.98
CA ALA A 15 29.50 -12.41 5.12
C ALA A 15 29.17 -12.52 6.62
N THR A 16 28.92 -11.37 7.26
CA THR A 16 28.67 -11.31 8.70
C THR A 16 27.45 -12.16 8.98
N SER A 17 27.55 -13.10 9.93
CA SER A 17 26.43 -13.98 10.26
C SER A 17 25.23 -13.14 10.75
N PRO A 18 23.97 -13.62 10.59
CA PRO A 18 22.82 -12.94 11.15
C PRO A 18 22.96 -12.65 12.66
N GLU A 19 23.62 -13.54 13.39
CA GLU A 19 23.95 -13.38 14.81
C GLU A 19 24.93 -12.23 15.04
N ASP A 20 25.95 -12.08 14.19
CA ASP A 20 26.89 -10.96 14.27
C ASP A 20 26.23 -9.63 13.92
N VAL A 21 25.33 -9.61 12.92
CA VAL A 21 24.56 -8.41 12.59
C VAL A 21 23.70 -8.00 13.78
N LYS A 22 22.96 -8.93 14.37
CA LYS A 22 22.18 -8.67 15.59
C LYS A 22 23.06 -8.14 16.72
N LYS A 23 24.16 -8.82 17.04
CA LYS A 23 25.07 -8.44 18.12
C LYS A 23 25.58 -7.00 17.92
N ASN A 24 26.08 -6.67 16.74
CA ASN A 24 26.65 -5.36 16.45
C ASN A 24 25.57 -4.27 16.40
N ALA A 25 24.39 -4.55 15.81
CA ALA A 25 23.29 -3.59 15.80
C ALA A 25 22.74 -3.31 17.21
N VAL A 26 22.58 -4.33 18.05
CA VAL A 26 22.17 -4.16 19.46
C VAL A 26 23.21 -3.33 20.23
N ALA A 27 24.51 -3.58 20.02
CA ALA A 27 25.57 -2.76 20.62
C ALA A 27 25.51 -1.30 20.14
N ALA A 28 25.21 -1.04 18.86
CA ALA A 28 25.03 0.34 18.37
C ALA A 28 23.84 1.04 19.06
N LEU A 29 22.78 0.31 19.37
CA LEU A 29 21.59 0.85 20.02
C LEU A 29 21.78 1.13 21.52
N GLU A 30 22.89 0.71 22.14
CA GLU A 30 23.25 1.12 23.50
C GLU A 30 23.48 2.65 23.62
N HIS A 31 23.70 3.34 22.51
CA HIS A 31 23.75 4.81 22.44
C HIS A 31 22.37 5.48 22.55
N ALA A 32 21.30 4.72 22.30
CA ALA A 32 19.90 5.17 22.35
C ALA A 32 19.01 4.17 23.10
N PRO A 33 19.32 3.82 24.36
CA PRO A 33 18.67 2.71 25.06
C PRO A 33 17.19 2.99 25.37
N LEU A 34 16.38 1.95 25.32
CA LEU A 34 15.01 2.01 25.82
C LEU A 34 14.98 2.17 27.35
N GLY A 35 13.97 2.88 27.85
CA GLY A 35 13.70 2.98 29.28
C GLY A 35 12.66 4.03 29.62
N THR A 36 12.34 4.11 30.91
CA THR A 36 11.31 5.00 31.47
C THR A 36 11.87 6.11 32.35
N THR A 37 13.20 6.18 32.52
CA THR A 37 13.83 7.30 33.24
C THR A 37 13.70 8.57 32.40
N PRO A 38 13.70 9.78 33.03
CA PRO A 38 13.60 11.03 32.29
C PRO A 38 14.62 11.15 31.15
N GLU A 39 15.86 10.70 31.36
CA GLU A 39 16.91 10.74 30.34
C GLU A 39 16.61 9.80 29.17
N LYS A 40 16.17 8.56 29.45
CA LYS A 40 15.90 7.55 28.43
C LYS A 40 14.62 7.84 27.64
N ASP A 41 13.60 8.35 28.32
CA ASP A 41 12.34 8.78 27.71
C ASP A 41 12.50 10.06 26.85
N HIS A 42 13.62 10.78 27.00
CA HIS A 42 13.95 11.94 26.18
C HIS A 42 14.54 11.59 24.81
N ILE A 43 15.26 10.47 24.72
CA ILE A 43 16.03 10.05 23.54
C ILE A 43 15.18 10.03 22.27
N GLY A 44 13.94 9.54 22.36
CA GLY A 44 13.03 9.48 21.23
C GLY A 44 12.64 10.86 20.69
N ARG A 45 12.56 11.88 21.55
CA ARG A 45 12.32 13.27 21.12
C ARG A 45 13.57 13.87 20.50
N ASP A 46 14.75 13.57 21.06
CA ASP A 46 16.03 14.00 20.48
C ASP A 46 16.21 13.45 19.05
N PHE A 47 15.77 12.21 18.79
CA PHE A 47 15.74 11.68 17.43
C PHE A 47 14.90 12.57 16.50
N TYR A 48 13.66 12.91 16.87
CA TYR A 48 12.80 13.72 16.01
C TYR A 48 13.31 15.16 15.84
N LYS A 49 13.94 15.73 16.87
CA LYS A 49 14.64 17.03 16.78
C LYS A 49 15.76 16.96 15.75
N HIS A 50 16.62 15.94 15.83
CA HIS A 50 17.70 15.69 14.86
C HIS A 50 17.15 15.46 13.45
N TYR A 51 16.16 14.59 13.33
CA TYR A 51 15.56 14.20 12.04
C TYR A 51 14.92 15.38 11.33
N PHE A 52 14.08 16.18 12.01
CA PHE A 52 13.44 17.34 11.39
C PHE A 52 14.37 18.53 11.15
N THR A 53 15.49 18.61 11.88
CA THR A 53 16.53 19.61 11.62
C THR A 53 17.29 19.29 10.34
N LYS A 54 17.64 18.01 10.12
CA LYS A 54 18.37 17.56 8.93
C LYS A 54 17.50 17.36 7.70
N HIS A 55 16.26 16.92 7.90
CA HIS A 55 15.30 16.54 6.88
C HIS A 55 13.97 17.28 7.06
N PRO A 56 13.95 18.63 6.98
CA PRO A 56 12.74 19.41 7.22
C PRO A 56 11.57 19.04 6.28
N GLU A 57 11.85 18.50 5.10
CA GLU A 57 10.90 18.05 4.08
C GLU A 57 10.00 16.88 4.51
N VAL A 58 10.48 16.04 5.44
CA VAL A 58 9.73 14.84 5.88
C VAL A 58 8.58 15.18 6.83
N ARG A 59 8.57 16.41 7.38
CA ARG A 59 7.49 16.91 8.25
C ARG A 59 6.11 16.87 7.57
N LYS A 60 6.06 16.87 6.23
CA LYS A 60 4.81 16.71 5.45
C LYS A 60 4.01 15.44 5.78
N TYR A 61 4.67 14.40 6.29
CA TYR A 61 4.04 13.15 6.72
C TYR A 61 3.45 13.22 8.14
N PHE A 62 3.77 14.27 8.92
CA PHE A 62 3.35 14.42 10.32
C PHE A 62 2.21 15.43 10.43
N LYS A 63 0.99 14.98 10.10
CA LYS A 63 -0.20 15.87 10.05
C LYS A 63 -0.43 16.64 11.35
N GLY A 64 -0.65 17.95 11.25
CA GLY A 64 -0.76 18.88 12.38
C GLY A 64 0.57 19.24 13.04
N ALA A 65 1.71 18.84 12.47
CA ALA A 65 3.06 19.16 12.93
C ALA A 65 4.01 19.49 11.75
N GLU A 66 3.45 19.89 10.61
CA GLU A 66 4.19 20.14 9.37
C GLU A 66 5.22 21.28 9.50
N SER A 67 4.95 22.24 10.39
CA SER A 67 5.82 23.39 10.69
C SER A 67 6.50 23.30 12.05
N ILE A 68 6.46 22.14 12.71
CA ILE A 68 6.96 22.01 14.08
C ILE A 68 8.45 22.34 14.17
N THR A 69 8.82 23.09 15.21
CA THR A 69 10.20 23.46 15.56
C THR A 69 10.82 22.44 16.53
N SER A 70 12.15 22.45 16.66
CA SER A 70 12.87 21.58 17.60
C SER A 70 12.40 21.77 19.05
N ASP A 71 12.18 23.02 19.47
CA ASP A 71 11.72 23.35 20.83
C ASP A 71 10.28 22.87 21.08
N GLU A 72 9.43 22.85 20.06
CA GLU A 72 8.07 22.32 20.15
C GLU A 72 8.06 20.78 20.20
N VAL A 73 8.96 20.11 19.45
CA VAL A 73 9.13 18.65 19.54
C VAL A 73 9.53 18.24 20.95
N ASP A 74 10.46 18.97 21.56
CA ASP A 74 11.00 18.72 22.91
C ASP A 74 9.91 18.68 23.98
N LYS A 75 8.91 19.55 23.85
CA LYS A 75 7.79 19.73 24.78
C LYS A 75 6.55 18.91 24.40
N SER A 76 6.61 18.13 23.31
CA SER A 76 5.43 17.47 22.75
C SER A 76 5.21 16.06 23.29
N ASP A 77 4.06 15.83 23.94
CA ASP A 77 3.61 14.50 24.32
C ASP A 77 3.40 13.56 23.13
N ARG A 78 3.04 14.12 21.96
CA ARG A 78 2.94 13.36 20.71
C ARG A 78 4.30 12.78 20.34
N PHE A 79 5.35 13.60 20.34
CA PHE A 79 6.69 13.15 19.96
C PHE A 79 7.41 12.38 21.05
N LYS A 80 7.04 12.56 22.32
CA LYS A 80 7.38 11.61 23.39
C LYS A 80 6.90 10.20 23.04
N LYS A 81 5.59 10.02 22.84
CA LYS A 81 5.00 8.71 22.51
C LYS A 81 5.52 8.15 21.20
N GLN A 82 5.64 8.99 20.17
CA GLN A 82 6.09 8.59 18.85
C GLN A 82 7.58 8.21 18.85
N GLY A 83 8.42 8.96 19.57
CA GLY A 83 9.85 8.65 19.75
C GLY A 83 10.07 7.30 20.41
N THR A 84 9.33 7.00 21.49
CA THR A 84 9.37 5.67 22.14
C THR A 84 8.97 4.57 21.16
N ARG A 85 7.90 4.76 20.38
CA ARG A 85 7.43 3.77 19.40
C ARG A 85 8.48 3.49 18.32
N LEU A 86 9.10 4.53 17.79
CA LEU A 86 10.16 4.39 16.78
C LEU A 86 11.36 3.63 17.34
N LEU A 87 11.91 4.07 18.48
CA LEU A 87 13.07 3.42 19.07
C LEU A 87 12.77 1.96 19.44
N THR A 88 11.55 1.67 19.93
CA THR A 88 11.12 0.30 20.21
C THR A 88 11.14 -0.54 18.93
N ALA A 89 10.59 -0.03 17.81
CA ALA A 89 10.60 -0.76 16.54
C ALA A 89 12.02 -1.04 16.04
N VAL A 90 12.93 -0.07 16.13
CA VAL A 90 14.35 -0.25 15.74
C VAL A 90 15.04 -1.32 16.62
N HIS A 91 14.79 -1.30 17.93
CA HIS A 91 15.31 -2.34 18.83
C HIS A 91 14.74 -3.72 18.53
N VAL A 92 13.44 -3.83 18.23
CA VAL A 92 12.84 -5.11 17.83
C VAL A 92 13.50 -5.64 16.57
N LEU A 93 13.62 -4.81 15.52
CA LEU A 93 14.26 -5.20 14.25
C LEU A 93 15.70 -5.70 14.46
N ALA A 94 16.49 -5.02 15.29
CA ALA A 94 17.84 -5.47 15.63
C ALA A 94 17.84 -6.81 16.40
N ASN A 95 16.98 -6.94 17.42
CA ASN A 95 16.93 -8.13 18.28
C ASN A 95 16.35 -9.37 17.58
N THR A 96 15.58 -9.20 16.50
CA THR A 96 14.99 -10.30 15.75
C THR A 96 15.68 -10.54 14.40
N TYR A 97 16.80 -9.88 14.10
CA TYR A 97 17.43 -9.99 12.77
C TYR A 97 17.85 -11.43 12.40
N ASP A 98 18.32 -12.19 13.40
CA ASP A 98 18.67 -13.61 13.32
C ASP A 98 17.46 -14.55 13.16
N ASN A 99 16.24 -14.03 13.38
CA ASN A 99 14.99 -14.73 13.12
C ASN A 99 14.30 -14.13 11.88
N ASP A 100 14.68 -14.60 10.70
CA ASP A 100 14.24 -14.04 9.41
C ASP A 100 12.71 -13.90 9.29
N ALA A 101 11.97 -14.94 9.69
CA ALA A 101 10.52 -14.96 9.58
C ALA A 101 9.86 -13.89 10.47
N VAL A 102 10.32 -13.75 11.72
CA VAL A 102 9.79 -12.75 12.66
C VAL A 102 10.18 -11.34 12.21
N PHE A 103 11.43 -11.15 11.78
CA PHE A 103 11.90 -9.86 11.25
C PHE A 103 11.01 -9.40 10.09
N ARG A 104 10.84 -10.24 9.07
CA ARG A 104 10.06 -9.89 7.87
C ARG A 104 8.58 -9.68 8.19
N ALA A 105 8.00 -10.50 9.08
CA ALA A 105 6.62 -10.28 9.53
C ALA A 105 6.43 -8.94 10.24
N PHE A 106 7.39 -8.54 11.07
CA PHE A 106 7.35 -7.25 11.74
C PHE A 106 7.53 -6.07 10.76
N VAL A 107 8.37 -6.22 9.73
CA VAL A 107 8.46 -5.21 8.64
C VAL A 107 7.11 -5.01 7.97
N ARG A 108 6.44 -6.09 7.53
CA ARG A 108 5.11 -5.98 6.89
C ARG A 108 4.07 -5.33 7.79
N ASP A 109 4.03 -5.69 9.07
CA ASP A 109 3.15 -5.02 10.05
C ASP A 109 3.44 -3.52 10.15
N LEU A 110 4.71 -3.10 10.14
CA LEU A 110 5.08 -1.69 10.09
C LEU A 110 4.60 -1.02 8.81
N ILE A 111 4.78 -1.64 7.63
CA ILE A 111 4.30 -1.09 6.35
C ILE A 111 2.79 -0.90 6.36
N HIS A 112 2.05 -1.92 6.80
CA HIS A 112 0.59 -1.85 6.89
C HIS A 112 0.12 -0.71 7.80
N ARG A 113 0.78 -0.45 8.94
CA ARG A 113 0.45 0.67 9.85
C ARG A 113 0.78 2.06 9.30
N HIS A 114 1.43 2.12 8.14
CA HIS A 114 1.79 3.36 7.46
C HIS A 114 1.17 3.46 6.07
N SER A 115 0.31 2.53 5.68
CA SER A 115 -0.19 2.43 4.33
C SER A 115 -1.06 3.63 3.94
N ASP A 116 -1.77 4.23 4.89
CA ASP A 116 -2.62 5.40 4.69
C ASP A 116 -1.87 6.74 4.71
N LYS A 117 -0.56 6.73 5.03
CA LYS A 117 0.21 7.96 5.27
C LYS A 117 0.86 8.54 4.01
N GLY A 118 0.76 7.83 2.88
CA GLY A 118 1.31 8.27 1.60
C GLY A 118 2.82 8.52 1.63
N ILE A 119 3.55 7.70 2.41
CA ILE A 119 5.02 7.78 2.53
C ILE A 119 5.65 7.36 1.19
N ASP A 120 6.55 8.18 0.67
CA ASP A 120 7.33 7.85 -0.53
C ASP A 120 8.14 6.57 -0.27
N PRO A 121 8.06 5.54 -1.15
CA PRO A 121 8.75 4.26 -0.93
C PRO A 121 10.25 4.36 -0.64
N LYS A 122 10.94 5.41 -1.12
CA LYS A 122 12.37 5.59 -0.83
C LYS A 122 12.67 5.85 0.65
N GLU A 123 11.71 6.45 1.37
CA GLU A 123 11.88 6.85 2.78
C GLU A 123 12.10 5.64 3.70
N TRP A 124 11.64 4.45 3.29
CA TRP A 124 11.85 3.19 4.00
C TRP A 124 13.32 2.79 4.11
N LYS A 125 14.16 3.23 3.17
CA LYS A 125 15.62 3.11 3.28
C LYS A 125 16.24 4.36 3.92
N GLU A 126 15.84 5.56 3.52
CA GLU A 126 16.46 6.82 3.98
C GLU A 126 16.38 7.04 5.50
N ILE A 127 15.33 6.55 6.16
CA ILE A 127 15.19 6.66 7.62
C ILE A 127 16.37 6.02 8.38
N TRP A 128 17.00 4.99 7.81
CA TRP A 128 18.13 4.30 8.45
C TRP A 128 19.39 5.16 8.49
N SER A 129 19.66 5.93 7.43
CA SER A 129 20.74 6.93 7.42
C SER A 129 20.55 7.98 8.52
N SER A 130 19.29 8.38 8.77
CA SER A 130 18.95 9.30 9.86
C SER A 130 19.13 8.66 11.25
N ILE A 131 18.81 7.38 11.41
CA ILE A 131 19.04 6.61 12.64
C ILE A 131 20.53 6.48 12.92
N GLU A 132 21.34 6.05 11.94
CA GLU A 132 22.80 5.95 12.09
C GLU A 132 23.39 7.31 12.48
N SER A 133 23.05 8.36 11.72
CA SER A 133 23.56 9.69 12.00
C SER A 133 23.12 10.22 13.37
N PHE A 134 21.92 9.87 13.84
CA PHE A 134 21.47 10.22 15.19
C PHE A 134 22.31 9.50 16.25
N LEU A 135 22.56 8.20 16.11
CA LEU A 135 23.37 7.43 17.05
C LEU A 135 24.78 8.01 17.16
N GLU A 136 25.38 8.48 16.07
CA GLU A 136 26.70 9.14 16.10
C GLU A 136 26.72 10.46 16.90
N THR A 137 25.57 11.13 17.08
CA THR A 137 25.51 12.35 17.92
C THR A 137 25.58 12.06 19.42
N ARG A 138 25.50 10.79 19.83
CA ARG A 138 25.26 10.37 21.21
C ARG A 138 26.54 10.12 22.03
N GLY A 139 27.68 10.63 21.56
CA GLY A 139 28.92 10.73 22.35
C GLY A 139 29.96 9.65 22.10
N THR A 140 29.71 8.66 21.23
CA THR A 140 30.76 7.76 20.72
C THR A 140 30.48 7.45 19.26
N SER A 141 31.52 7.52 18.44
CA SER A 141 31.42 7.12 17.04
C SER A 141 31.13 5.62 16.95
N LEU A 142 30.20 5.25 16.07
CA LEU A 142 29.93 3.86 15.75
C LEU A 142 31.16 3.23 15.08
N THR A 143 31.46 1.99 15.46
CA THR A 143 32.48 1.14 14.81
C THR A 143 32.06 0.76 13.38
N ALA A 144 33.02 0.31 12.58
CA ALA A 144 32.72 -0.14 11.20
C ALA A 144 31.74 -1.32 11.19
N GLU A 145 31.86 -2.24 12.16
CA GLU A 145 31.00 -3.41 12.31
C GLU A 145 29.57 -3.00 12.72
N GLN A 146 29.42 -2.02 13.60
CA GLN A 146 28.11 -1.46 13.98
C GLN A 146 27.41 -0.80 12.79
N LYS A 147 28.14 0.00 12.00
CA LYS A 147 27.60 0.63 10.78
C LYS A 147 27.19 -0.40 9.74
N ALA A 148 28.05 -1.39 9.49
CA ALA A 148 27.75 -2.49 8.57
C ALA A 148 26.51 -3.28 9.02
N ALA A 149 26.33 -3.47 10.32
CA ALA A 149 25.14 -4.14 10.86
C ALA A 149 23.86 -3.31 10.68
N LEU A 150 23.90 -2.00 10.91
CA LEU A 150 22.76 -1.11 10.65
C LEU A 150 22.40 -1.07 9.17
N GLU A 151 23.39 -1.01 8.26
CA GLU A 151 23.16 -1.07 6.81
C GLU A 151 22.58 -2.42 6.38
N ALA A 152 23.00 -3.53 6.99
CA ALA A 152 22.42 -4.85 6.74
C ALA A 152 20.93 -4.91 7.15
N ILE A 153 20.59 -4.36 8.31
CA ILE A 153 19.19 -4.21 8.73
C ILE A 153 18.42 -3.31 7.76
N ALA A 154 18.97 -2.16 7.38
CA ALA A 154 18.35 -1.21 6.46
C ALA A 154 18.03 -1.86 5.11
N ASN A 155 18.98 -2.62 4.56
CA ASN A 155 18.81 -3.31 3.28
C ASN A 155 17.74 -4.40 3.36
N LYS A 156 17.77 -5.25 4.39
CA LYS A 156 16.77 -6.31 4.59
C LYS A 156 15.38 -5.74 4.87
N PHE A 157 15.30 -4.69 5.68
CA PHE A 157 14.07 -3.94 5.95
C PHE A 157 13.49 -3.39 4.64
N ASN A 158 14.30 -2.69 3.85
CA ASN A 158 13.84 -2.09 2.60
C ASN A 158 13.46 -3.15 1.57
N GLU A 159 14.23 -4.23 1.42
CA GLU A 159 13.88 -5.35 0.54
C GLU A 159 12.47 -5.88 0.83
N GLU A 160 12.19 -6.21 2.10
CA GLU A 160 10.88 -6.71 2.49
C GLU A 160 9.79 -5.64 2.38
N ALA A 161 10.09 -4.38 2.73
CA ALA A 161 9.16 -3.26 2.59
C ALA A 161 8.76 -3.04 1.14
N GLN A 162 9.71 -3.00 0.20
CA GLN A 162 9.41 -2.84 -1.23
C GLN A 162 8.66 -4.05 -1.78
N LYS A 163 9.00 -5.26 -1.35
CA LYS A 163 8.26 -6.47 -1.72
C LYS A 163 6.80 -6.40 -1.25
N ASP A 164 6.58 -5.99 0.00
CA ASP A 164 5.24 -5.86 0.58
C ASP A 164 4.45 -4.72 -0.06
N LEU A 165 5.09 -3.57 -0.33
CA LEU A 165 4.51 -2.46 -1.08
C LEU A 165 4.22 -2.82 -2.54
N ALA A 166 4.98 -3.72 -3.16
CA ALA A 166 4.67 -4.20 -4.51
C ALA A 166 3.48 -5.17 -4.50
N ALA A 167 3.41 -6.06 -3.49
CA ALA A 167 2.32 -7.02 -3.35
C ALA A 167 1.01 -6.39 -2.87
N HIS A 168 1.09 -5.39 -2.00
CA HIS A 168 -0.02 -4.71 -1.34
C HIS A 168 -0.08 -3.22 -1.68
N GLY A 169 0.53 -2.82 -2.80
CA GLY A 169 0.65 -1.44 -3.26
C GLY A 169 -0.70 -0.78 -3.45
N HIS A 170 -1.19 -0.19 -2.36
CA HIS A 170 -2.47 0.48 -2.19
C HIS A 170 -3.46 0.16 -3.32
N PRO A 171 -4.02 -1.07 -3.38
CA PRO A 171 -4.95 -1.39 -4.45
C PRO A 171 -6.11 -0.38 -4.52
N HIS A 172 -6.49 0.20 -3.36
CA HIS A 172 -7.40 1.34 -3.32
C HIS A 172 -6.88 2.53 -4.16
N LYS A 173 -5.64 3.00 -3.94
CA LYS A 173 -5.10 4.23 -4.55
C LYS A 173 -4.90 4.04 -6.04
N ASN A 174 -4.26 2.94 -6.42
CA ASN A 174 -3.99 2.63 -7.82
C ASN A 174 -5.29 2.42 -8.61
N ALA A 175 -6.29 1.74 -8.03
CA ALA A 175 -7.59 1.63 -8.66
C ALA A 175 -8.35 2.97 -8.71
N VAL A 176 -8.30 3.79 -7.66
CA VAL A 176 -8.90 5.14 -7.68
C VAL A 176 -8.27 6.00 -8.77
N THR A 177 -6.94 5.97 -8.92
CA THR A 177 -6.25 6.67 -10.02
C THR A 177 -6.66 6.11 -11.38
N ALA A 178 -6.76 4.79 -11.56
CA ALA A 178 -7.27 4.21 -12.82
C ALA A 178 -8.69 4.71 -13.14
N LEU A 179 -9.54 4.86 -12.12
CA LEU A 179 -10.91 5.34 -12.25
C LEU A 179 -11.02 6.85 -12.51
N GLU A 180 -9.92 7.62 -12.47
CA GLU A 180 -9.91 9.02 -12.95
C GLU A 180 -10.16 9.13 -14.46
N HIS A 181 -10.00 8.04 -15.22
CA HIS A 181 -10.41 7.95 -16.64
C HIS A 181 -11.94 7.83 -16.82
N ALA A 182 -12.65 7.44 -15.75
CA ALA A 182 -14.10 7.34 -15.68
C ALA A 182 -14.64 8.05 -14.41
N PRO A 183 -14.44 9.38 -14.29
CA PRO A 183 -14.77 10.11 -13.08
C PRO A 183 -16.28 10.22 -12.87
N LEU A 184 -16.71 10.16 -11.61
CA LEU A 184 -18.09 10.48 -11.25
C LEU A 184 -18.35 11.98 -11.38
N GLY A 185 -19.59 12.33 -11.75
CA GLY A 185 -20.06 13.70 -11.73
C GLY A 185 -21.40 13.88 -12.43
N THR A 186 -21.91 15.10 -12.36
CA THR A 186 -23.22 15.50 -12.89
C THR A 186 -23.13 16.40 -14.11
N THR A 187 -21.93 16.67 -14.62
CA THR A 187 -21.75 17.43 -15.87
C THR A 187 -22.18 16.56 -17.05
N PRO A 188 -22.61 17.14 -18.19
CA PRO A 188 -23.01 16.36 -19.37
C PRO A 188 -21.95 15.34 -19.80
N GLU A 189 -20.66 15.71 -19.75
CA GLU A 189 -19.56 14.83 -20.12
C GLU A 189 -19.42 13.65 -19.15
N LYS A 190 -19.49 13.91 -17.83
CA LYS A 190 -19.33 12.88 -16.80
C LYS A 190 -20.53 11.96 -16.69
N ASP A 191 -21.73 12.50 -16.92
CA ASP A 191 -22.98 11.75 -16.95
C ASP A 191 -23.10 10.86 -18.20
N HIS A 192 -22.27 11.09 -19.23
CA HIS A 192 -22.21 10.27 -20.44
C HIS A 192 -21.38 8.99 -20.28
N ILE A 193 -20.37 9.02 -19.40
CA ILE A 193 -19.37 7.95 -19.23
C ILE A 193 -20.00 6.60 -18.95
N GLY A 194 -21.03 6.58 -18.11
CA GLY A 194 -21.75 5.36 -17.78
C GLY A 194 -22.45 4.72 -18.99
N ARG A 195 -22.93 5.52 -19.95
CA ARG A 195 -23.50 5.01 -21.21
C ARG A 195 -22.41 4.52 -22.14
N ASP A 196 -21.27 5.22 -22.20
CA ASP A 196 -20.10 4.78 -22.95
C ASP A 196 -19.61 3.41 -22.48
N PHE A 197 -19.64 3.15 -21.17
CA PHE A 197 -19.33 1.83 -20.64
C PHE A 197 -20.27 0.75 -21.22
N TYR A 198 -21.59 0.96 -21.20
CA TYR A 198 -22.53 -0.04 -21.73
C TYR A 198 -22.41 -0.20 -23.25
N LYS A 199 -22.11 0.86 -24.00
CA LYS A 199 -21.82 0.78 -25.45
C LYS A 199 -20.58 -0.09 -25.69
N HIS A 200 -19.51 0.10 -24.90
CA HIS A 200 -18.30 -0.74 -24.95
C HIS A 200 -18.60 -2.19 -24.56
N TYR A 201 -19.26 -2.38 -23.42
CA TYR A 201 -19.58 -3.70 -22.86
C TYR A 201 -20.44 -4.53 -23.82
N PHE A 202 -21.51 -3.97 -24.38
CA PHE A 202 -22.37 -4.70 -25.33
C PHE A 202 -21.76 -4.89 -26.72
N SER A 203 -20.77 -4.08 -27.09
CA SER A 203 -20.02 -4.28 -28.33
C SER A 203 -19.07 -5.47 -28.20
N LYS A 204 -18.41 -5.61 -27.04
CA LYS A 204 -17.45 -6.70 -26.76
C LYS A 204 -18.11 -8.00 -26.32
N HIS A 205 -19.22 -7.89 -25.59
CA HIS A 205 -19.93 -8.99 -24.94
C HIS A 205 -21.42 -8.95 -25.30
N PRO A 206 -21.79 -9.14 -26.58
CA PRO A 206 -23.18 -9.04 -27.01
C PRO A 206 -24.13 -10.02 -26.29
N GLU A 207 -23.61 -11.16 -25.83
CA GLU A 207 -24.32 -12.21 -25.10
C GLU A 207 -24.89 -11.76 -23.75
N VAL A 208 -24.28 -10.76 -23.11
CA VAL A 208 -24.69 -10.29 -21.76
C VAL A 208 -25.98 -9.47 -21.81
N ARG A 209 -26.41 -9.02 -23.00
CA ARG A 209 -27.69 -8.31 -23.18
C ARG A 209 -28.89 -9.12 -22.67
N LYS A 210 -28.77 -10.45 -22.60
CA LYS A 210 -29.81 -11.35 -22.03
C LYS A 210 -30.20 -11.01 -20.58
N TYR A 211 -29.31 -10.38 -19.81
CA TYR A 211 -29.60 -9.95 -18.43
C TYR A 211 -30.36 -8.63 -18.36
N PHE A 212 -30.52 -7.92 -19.49
CA PHE A 212 -31.12 -6.59 -19.57
C PHE A 212 -32.54 -6.68 -20.16
N LYS A 213 -33.47 -7.28 -19.41
CA LYS A 213 -34.86 -7.49 -19.83
C LYS A 213 -35.49 -6.25 -20.49
N GLY A 214 -36.11 -6.41 -21.65
CA GLY A 214 -36.70 -5.34 -22.47
C GLY A 214 -35.69 -4.44 -23.20
N ALA A 215 -34.40 -4.81 -23.21
CA ALA A 215 -33.32 -4.14 -23.93
C ALA A 215 -32.33 -5.16 -24.55
N GLU A 216 -32.79 -6.39 -24.80
CA GLU A 216 -31.97 -7.50 -25.27
C GLU A 216 -31.39 -7.25 -26.67
N SER A 217 -32.07 -6.46 -27.49
CA SER A 217 -31.66 -6.06 -28.84
C SER A 217 -31.19 -4.61 -28.92
N ILE A 218 -30.89 -3.97 -27.78
CA ILE A 218 -30.56 -2.54 -27.78
C ILE A 218 -29.28 -2.24 -28.56
N THR A 219 -29.36 -1.25 -29.44
CA THR A 219 -28.25 -0.75 -30.24
C THR A 219 -27.42 0.27 -29.47
N SER A 220 -26.20 0.55 -29.94
CA SER A 220 -25.33 1.58 -29.36
C SER A 220 -25.99 2.97 -29.30
N ASP A 221 -26.67 3.35 -30.39
CA ASP A 221 -27.35 4.64 -30.51
C ASP A 221 -28.57 4.75 -29.57
N GLU A 222 -29.23 3.63 -29.29
CA GLU A 222 -30.34 3.59 -28.32
C GLU A 222 -29.82 3.63 -26.87
N VAL A 223 -28.69 2.98 -26.56
CA VAL A 223 -28.05 3.10 -25.24
C VAL A 223 -27.71 4.57 -24.94
N ASP A 224 -27.17 5.28 -25.93
CA ASP A 224 -26.75 6.69 -25.85
C ASP A 224 -27.88 7.63 -25.41
N LYS A 225 -29.10 7.34 -25.88
CA LYS A 225 -30.32 8.12 -25.65
C LYS A 225 -31.16 7.60 -24.48
N SER A 226 -30.73 6.52 -23.82
CA SER A 226 -31.55 5.83 -22.82
C SER A 226 -31.35 6.35 -21.40
N ASP A 227 -32.43 6.87 -20.80
CA ASP A 227 -32.48 7.22 -19.37
C ASP A 227 -32.21 6.02 -18.45
N ARG A 228 -32.57 4.81 -18.89
CA ARG A 228 -32.27 3.58 -18.16
C ARG A 228 -30.76 3.39 -18.05
N PHE A 229 -30.04 3.48 -19.17
CA PHE A 229 -28.60 3.26 -19.20
C PHE A 229 -27.79 4.44 -18.67
N LYS A 230 -28.33 5.67 -18.71
CA LYS A 230 -27.84 6.78 -17.90
C LYS A 230 -27.80 6.40 -16.41
N LYS A 231 -28.95 6.02 -15.85
CA LYS A 231 -29.06 5.66 -14.41
C LYS A 231 -28.23 4.42 -14.06
N GLN A 232 -28.25 3.39 -14.90
CA GLN A 232 -27.45 2.18 -14.66
C GLN A 232 -25.96 2.46 -14.73
N GLY A 233 -25.50 3.24 -15.72
CA GLY A 233 -24.09 3.59 -15.87
C GLY A 233 -23.57 4.34 -14.65
N THR A 234 -24.32 5.33 -14.15
CA THR A 234 -23.98 6.03 -12.91
C THR A 234 -23.90 5.07 -11.72
N ARG A 235 -24.85 4.15 -11.57
CA ARG A 235 -24.87 3.18 -10.45
C ARG A 235 -23.68 2.22 -10.52
N LEU A 236 -23.35 1.71 -11.70
CA LEU A 236 -22.21 0.82 -11.90
C LEU A 236 -20.91 1.53 -11.54
N LEU A 237 -20.64 2.70 -12.13
CA LEU A 237 -19.42 3.45 -11.85
C LEU A 237 -19.34 3.82 -10.37
N THR A 238 -20.46 4.22 -9.75
CA THR A 238 -20.50 4.50 -8.31
C THR A 238 -20.11 3.27 -7.50
N ALA A 239 -20.63 2.09 -7.84
CA ALA A 239 -20.29 0.84 -7.13
C ALA A 239 -18.79 0.51 -7.27
N VAL A 240 -18.22 0.64 -8.46
CA VAL A 240 -16.79 0.39 -8.70
C VAL A 240 -15.91 1.38 -7.92
N HIS A 241 -16.27 2.66 -7.91
CA HIS A 241 -15.59 3.69 -7.11
C HIS A 241 -15.69 3.41 -5.60
N VAL A 242 -16.85 2.99 -5.10
CA VAL A 242 -17.02 2.61 -3.68
C VAL A 242 -16.16 1.41 -3.33
N LEU A 243 -16.14 0.36 -4.17
CA LEU A 243 -15.31 -0.82 -3.95
C LEU A 243 -13.82 -0.47 -3.92
N ALA A 244 -13.34 0.37 -4.83
CA ALA A 244 -11.97 0.85 -4.81
C ALA A 244 -11.64 1.64 -3.53
N ASN A 245 -12.49 2.60 -3.15
CA ASN A 245 -12.27 3.44 -1.97
C ASN A 245 -12.43 2.71 -0.62
N THR A 246 -13.14 1.57 -0.61
CA THR A 246 -13.37 0.78 0.61
C THR A 246 -12.49 -0.46 0.70
N TYR A 247 -11.63 -0.72 -0.29
CA TYR A 247 -10.83 -1.96 -0.38
C TYR A 247 -10.05 -2.29 0.90
N ASP A 248 -9.44 -1.29 1.52
CA ASP A 248 -8.65 -1.42 2.76
C ASP A 248 -9.52 -1.56 4.02
N ASN A 249 -10.82 -1.26 3.93
CA ASN A 249 -11.80 -1.48 5.00
C ASN A 249 -12.58 -2.77 4.71
N ASP A 250 -11.99 -3.91 5.09
CA ASP A 250 -12.50 -5.25 4.75
C ASP A 250 -13.98 -5.45 5.12
N ALA A 251 -14.39 -5.02 6.31
CA ALA A 251 -15.76 -5.17 6.79
C ALA A 251 -16.76 -4.39 5.92
N VAL A 252 -16.44 -3.13 5.58
CA VAL A 252 -17.30 -2.28 4.74
C VAL A 252 -17.31 -2.77 3.30
N PHE A 253 -16.14 -3.12 2.75
CA PHE A 253 -16.03 -3.68 1.40
C PHE A 253 -16.92 -4.91 1.26
N ARG A 254 -16.74 -5.91 2.13
CA ARG A 254 -17.49 -7.16 2.06
C ARG A 254 -18.99 -6.95 2.29
N ALA A 255 -19.38 -6.07 3.22
CA ALA A 255 -20.79 -5.72 3.40
C ALA A 255 -21.42 -5.09 2.15
N PHE A 256 -20.67 -4.22 1.46
CA PHE A 256 -21.14 -3.61 0.22
C PHE A 256 -21.24 -4.62 -0.93
N VAL A 257 -20.31 -5.59 -1.00
CA VAL A 257 -20.40 -6.70 -1.96
C VAL A 257 -21.69 -7.50 -1.75
N ARG A 258 -21.97 -7.96 -0.52
CA ARG A 258 -23.20 -8.71 -0.21
C ARG A 258 -24.46 -7.92 -0.57
N ASP A 259 -24.50 -6.63 -0.25
CA ASP A 259 -25.61 -5.76 -0.63
C ASP A 259 -25.77 -5.61 -2.16
N LEU A 260 -24.67 -5.62 -2.93
CA LEU A 260 -24.74 -5.67 -4.39
C LEU A 260 -25.29 -7.02 -4.88
N ILE A 261 -24.84 -8.14 -4.31
CA ILE A 261 -25.31 -9.49 -4.68
C ILE A 261 -26.79 -9.65 -4.39
N HIS A 262 -27.25 -9.26 -3.20
CA HIS A 262 -28.67 -9.31 -2.83
C HIS A 262 -29.54 -8.55 -3.84
N ARG A 263 -29.10 -7.37 -4.30
CA ARG A 263 -29.80 -6.54 -5.31
C ARG A 263 -29.83 -7.15 -6.73
N HIS A 264 -29.13 -8.26 -6.95
CA HIS A 264 -29.03 -8.95 -8.23
C HIS A 264 -29.39 -10.44 -8.17
N SER A 265 -29.70 -10.95 -6.98
CA SER A 265 -29.98 -12.37 -6.71
C SER A 265 -31.12 -12.94 -7.56
N ASP A 266 -32.10 -12.12 -7.92
CA ASP A 266 -33.28 -12.48 -8.72
C ASP A 266 -33.07 -12.37 -10.24
N LYS A 267 -31.91 -11.88 -10.68
CA LYS A 267 -31.64 -11.59 -12.09
C LYS A 267 -31.09 -12.77 -12.87
N GLY A 268 -30.78 -13.89 -12.20
CA GLY A 268 -30.26 -15.09 -12.84
C GLY A 268 -28.92 -14.86 -13.55
N ILE A 269 -28.08 -13.99 -12.98
CA ILE A 269 -26.73 -13.71 -13.50
C ILE A 269 -25.87 -14.96 -13.33
N ASP A 270 -25.21 -15.38 -14.41
CA ASP A 270 -24.25 -16.48 -14.37
C ASP A 270 -23.12 -16.13 -13.38
N PRO A 271 -22.78 -17.01 -12.41
CA PRO A 271 -21.81 -16.69 -11.37
C PRO A 271 -20.45 -16.22 -11.87
N LYS A 272 -20.02 -16.65 -13.06
CA LYS A 272 -18.74 -16.20 -13.65
C LYS A 272 -18.72 -14.71 -13.99
N GLU A 273 -19.88 -14.12 -14.28
CA GLU A 273 -20.02 -12.73 -14.71
C GLU A 273 -19.59 -11.75 -13.61
N TRP A 274 -19.66 -12.17 -12.34
CA TRP A 274 -19.19 -11.39 -11.19
C TRP A 274 -17.69 -11.08 -11.23
N LYS A 275 -16.90 -11.96 -11.87
CA LYS A 275 -15.49 -11.71 -12.15
C LYS A 275 -15.30 -11.11 -13.54
N GLU A 276 -15.99 -11.62 -14.57
CA GLU A 276 -15.81 -11.17 -15.97
C GLU A 276 -16.14 -9.68 -16.19
N ILE A 277 -17.07 -9.11 -15.40
CA ILE A 277 -17.38 -7.67 -15.47
C ILE A 277 -16.16 -6.79 -15.21
N TRP A 278 -15.21 -7.23 -14.38
CA TRP A 278 -14.00 -6.48 -14.07
C TRP A 278 -13.04 -6.38 -15.26
N THR A 279 -12.94 -7.44 -16.06
CA THR A 279 -12.19 -7.42 -17.33
C THR A 279 -12.79 -6.38 -18.30
N SER A 280 -14.11 -6.27 -18.32
CA SER A 280 -14.80 -5.24 -19.13
C SER A 280 -14.57 -3.82 -18.61
N ILE A 281 -14.51 -3.64 -17.28
CA ILE A 281 -14.18 -2.36 -16.64
C ILE A 281 -12.74 -1.95 -16.97
N GLU A 282 -11.76 -2.84 -16.79
CA GLU A 282 -10.36 -2.56 -17.13
C GLU A 282 -10.23 -2.17 -18.61
N SER A 283 -10.77 -3.00 -19.51
CA SER A 283 -10.75 -2.74 -20.95
C SER A 283 -11.41 -1.41 -21.30
N PHE A 284 -12.53 -1.06 -20.65
CA PHE A 284 -13.17 0.24 -20.86
C PHE A 284 -12.28 1.40 -20.40
N LEU A 285 -11.65 1.31 -19.23
CA LEU A 285 -10.75 2.34 -18.72
C LEU A 285 -9.54 2.56 -19.65
N GLU A 286 -9.04 1.50 -20.30
CA GLU A 286 -7.99 1.62 -21.32
C GLU A 286 -8.44 2.35 -22.58
N THR A 287 -9.74 2.38 -22.90
CA THR A 287 -10.26 3.21 -24.01
C THR A 287 -10.38 4.69 -23.65
N ARG A 288 -10.19 5.05 -22.36
CA ARG A 288 -10.63 6.32 -21.76
C ARG A 288 -9.48 7.24 -21.32
N GLY A 289 -8.34 7.21 -22.02
CA GLY A 289 -7.23 8.12 -21.73
C GLY A 289 -5.88 7.50 -22.06
N THR A 290 -4.88 7.78 -21.22
CA THR A 290 -3.59 7.08 -21.23
C THR A 290 -3.77 5.60 -20.87
N SER A 291 -2.93 4.72 -21.41
CA SER A 291 -2.92 3.30 -21.04
C SER A 291 -2.73 3.14 -19.53
N LEU A 292 -3.44 2.19 -18.94
CA LEU A 292 -3.28 1.86 -17.52
C LEU A 292 -1.88 1.29 -17.26
N THR A 293 -1.27 1.66 -16.13
CA THR A 293 0.01 1.09 -15.69
C THR A 293 -0.17 -0.36 -15.20
N ALA A 294 0.93 -1.10 -15.06
CA ALA A 294 0.89 -2.46 -14.53
C ALA A 294 0.32 -2.51 -13.10
N GLU A 295 0.63 -1.51 -12.29
CA GLU A 295 0.15 -1.37 -10.91
C GLU A 295 -1.35 -1.06 -10.86
N GLN A 296 -1.85 -0.23 -11.79
CA GLN A 296 -3.28 0.07 -11.92
C GLN A 296 -4.07 -1.19 -12.31
N LYS A 297 -3.56 -1.98 -13.25
CA LYS A 297 -4.16 -3.26 -13.63
C LYS A 297 -4.15 -4.27 -12.49
N ALA A 298 -3.00 -4.43 -11.82
CA ALA A 298 -2.88 -5.29 -10.65
C ALA A 298 -3.84 -4.90 -9.52
N ALA A 299 -4.05 -3.60 -9.31
CA ALA A 299 -4.99 -3.09 -8.32
C ALA A 299 -6.46 -3.40 -8.67
N LEU A 300 -6.87 -3.20 -9.93
CA LEU A 300 -8.20 -3.59 -10.40
C LEU A 300 -8.42 -5.10 -10.26
N GLU A 301 -7.41 -5.91 -10.60
CA GLU A 301 -7.44 -7.36 -10.47
C GLU A 301 -7.56 -7.82 -9.02
N ALA A 302 -6.86 -7.15 -8.08
CA ALA A 302 -6.98 -7.42 -6.65
C ALA A 302 -8.39 -7.12 -6.11
N ILE A 303 -8.98 -5.99 -6.49
CA ILE A 303 -10.37 -5.66 -6.14
C ILE A 303 -11.33 -6.69 -6.74
N ALA A 304 -11.13 -7.05 -8.01
CA ALA A 304 -11.95 -8.03 -8.71
C ALA A 304 -11.91 -9.41 -8.04
N ASN A 305 -10.74 -9.85 -7.59
CA ASN A 305 -10.58 -11.11 -6.86
C ASN A 305 -11.29 -11.08 -5.51
N LYS A 306 -11.10 -10.03 -4.72
CA LYS A 306 -11.76 -9.88 -3.41
C LYS A 306 -13.28 -9.74 -3.54
N PHE A 307 -13.74 -9.00 -4.55
CA PHE A 307 -15.15 -8.86 -4.90
C PHE A 307 -15.75 -10.23 -5.24
N ASN A 308 -15.11 -10.98 -6.15
CA ASN A 308 -15.61 -12.28 -6.57
C ASN A 308 -15.61 -13.30 -5.44
N GLU A 309 -14.56 -13.35 -4.62
CA GLU A 309 -14.49 -14.23 -3.44
C GLU A 309 -15.71 -14.03 -2.51
N GLU A 310 -15.99 -12.78 -2.12
CA GLU A 310 -17.12 -12.48 -1.26
C GLU A 310 -18.47 -12.71 -1.97
N ALA A 311 -18.55 -12.42 -3.27
CA ALA A 311 -19.75 -12.66 -4.07
C ALA A 311 -20.12 -14.15 -4.13
N GLN A 312 -19.16 -15.02 -4.46
CA GLN A 312 -19.39 -16.46 -4.53
C GLN A 312 -19.77 -17.03 -3.16
N LYS A 313 -19.11 -16.56 -2.10
CA LYS A 313 -19.44 -16.94 -0.72
C LYS A 313 -20.89 -16.58 -0.34
N ASP A 314 -21.33 -15.37 -0.69
CA ASP A 314 -22.68 -14.90 -0.38
C ASP A 314 -23.75 -15.63 -1.21
N LEU A 315 -23.48 -15.88 -2.50
CA LEU A 315 -24.34 -16.68 -3.37
C LEU A 315 -24.50 -18.11 -2.82
N ALA A 316 -23.41 -18.75 -2.41
CA ALA A 316 -23.42 -20.08 -1.82
C ALA A 316 -24.23 -20.11 -0.50
N ALA A 317 -24.06 -19.10 0.35
CA ALA A 317 -24.78 -19.00 1.62
C ALA A 317 -26.30 -18.88 1.47
N HIS A 318 -26.76 -18.34 0.34
CA HIS A 318 -28.18 -18.14 0.05
C HIS A 318 -28.76 -19.12 -0.99
N GLY A 319 -28.01 -20.16 -1.36
CA GLY A 319 -28.48 -21.20 -2.28
C GLY A 319 -28.62 -20.75 -3.74
N HIS A 320 -27.93 -19.68 -4.12
CA HIS A 320 -27.84 -19.25 -5.51
C HIS A 320 -26.74 -20.01 -6.26
N PRO A 321 -26.79 -20.05 -7.61
CA PRO A 321 -25.67 -20.53 -8.41
C PRO A 321 -24.36 -19.83 -8.01
N HIS A 322 -23.27 -20.59 -7.90
CA HIS A 322 -21.93 -20.13 -7.52
C HIS A 322 -20.88 -21.04 -8.17
N VAL A 323 -19.62 -20.59 -8.24
CA VAL A 323 -18.48 -21.32 -8.84
C VAL A 323 -17.23 -21.31 -7.98
#